data_AF-A0A0G2BQH0-F1
#
_entry.id   AF-A0A0G2BQH0-F1
#
_cell.length_a   1.000
_cell.length_b   1.000
_cell.length_c   1.000
_cell.angle_alpha   90.00
_cell.angle_beta   90.00
_cell.angle_gamma   90.00
#
_symmetry.space_group_name_H-M   'P 1'
#
loop_
_entity.id
_entity.type
_entity.pdbx_description
1 polymer ?
#
loop_
_entity_poly.entity_id
_entity_poly.type
_entity_poly.pdbx_seq_one_letter_code
_entity_poly.pdbx_strand_id
1 'polypeptide(L)'
;MAIVVEEKRGSGGILGFLIWLVVLAIVLAGAYYLFFKKQDLIPVPPPANFEQAMQISQLEIDPQAVLSGAKFKSLQNFVTPSEARQVGRSNPFLP
;
A
#
# COMPACT_ATOMS: atom_id res chain seq x y z
N MET A 1 69.97 -39.38 6.70
CA MET A 1 68.99 -38.94 5.68
C MET A 1 67.98 -38.04 6.35
N ALA A 2 67.85 -36.80 5.91
CA ALA A 2 66.82 -35.88 6.38
C ALA A 2 65.72 -35.79 5.32
N ILE A 3 64.50 -36.15 5.68
CA ILE A 3 63.32 -35.97 4.83
C ILE A 3 62.82 -34.56 5.11
N VAL A 4 63.02 -33.65 4.15
CA VAL A 4 62.44 -32.32 4.18
C VAL A 4 61.01 -32.48 3.68
N VAL A 5 60.04 -32.36 4.60
CA VAL A 5 58.63 -32.27 4.25
C VAL A 5 58.35 -30.81 3.93
N GLU A 6 58.32 -30.47 2.64
CA GLU A 6 57.80 -29.18 2.20
C GLU A 6 56.28 -29.19 2.37
N GLU A 7 55.83 -28.58 3.46
CA GLU A 7 54.42 -28.30 3.65
C GLU A 7 54.00 -27.28 2.57
N LYS A 8 53.19 -27.72 1.59
CA LYS A 8 52.52 -26.82 0.64
C LYS A 8 51.59 -25.91 1.43
N ARG A 9 52.12 -24.81 1.97
CA ARG A 9 51.29 -23.73 2.51
C ARG A 9 50.45 -23.19 1.37
N GLY A 10 49.19 -23.58 1.34
CA GLY A 10 48.18 -23.11 0.40
C GLY A 10 47.91 -21.63 0.61
N SER A 11 48.82 -20.78 0.12
CA SER A 11 48.69 -19.31 0.14
C SER A 11 47.51 -18.80 -0.71
N GLY A 12 46.80 -19.68 -1.41
CA GLY A 12 45.63 -19.35 -2.22
C GLY A 12 44.32 -19.20 -1.47
N GLY A 13 44.21 -19.68 -0.21
CA GLY A 13 42.96 -19.64 0.55
C GLY A 13 42.48 -18.23 0.90
N ILE A 14 43.42 -17.33 1.24
CA ILE A 14 43.12 -15.96 1.65
C ILE A 14 42.65 -15.13 0.45
N LEU A 15 43.33 -15.26 -0.70
CA LEU A 15 42.96 -14.54 -1.91
C LEU A 15 41.59 -14.99 -2.44
N GLY A 16 41.32 -16.30 -2.43
CA GLY A 16 40.01 -16.84 -2.78
C GLY A 16 38.90 -16.36 -1.86
N PHE A 17 39.15 -16.29 -0.55
CA PHE A 17 38.21 -15.75 0.42
C PHE A 17 37.89 -14.27 0.18
N LEU A 18 38.90 -13.45 -0.10
CA LEU A 18 38.71 -12.03 -0.41
C LEU A 18 37.87 -11.82 -1.67
N ILE A 19 38.15 -12.59 -2.74
CA ILE A 19 37.36 -12.54 -3.97
C ILE A 19 35.89 -12.90 -3.69
N TRP A 20 35.66 -13.96 -2.92
CA TRP A 20 34.31 -14.39 -2.55
C TRP A 20 33.57 -13.33 -1.74
N LEU A 21 34.25 -12.65 -0.82
CA LEU A 21 33.69 -11.57 -0.02
C LEU A 21 33.28 -10.37 -0.88
N VAL A 22 34.09 -10.01 -1.88
CA VAL A 22 33.77 -8.96 -2.85
C VAL A 22 32.52 -9.32 -3.67
N VAL A 23 32.45 -10.56 -4.16
CA VAL A 23 31.27 -11.04 -4.91
C VAL A 23 30.02 -10.95 -4.04
N LEU A 24 30.09 -11.41 -2.78
CA LEU A 24 28.97 -11.34 -1.84
C LEU A 24 28.54 -9.89 -1.60
N ALA A 25 29.50 -8.97 -1.43
CA ALA A 25 29.21 -7.55 -1.23
C ALA A 25 28.47 -6.93 -2.42
N ILE A 26 28.86 -7.27 -3.65
CA ILE A 26 28.19 -6.79 -4.87
C ILE A 26 26.75 -7.31 -4.95
N VAL A 27 26.53 -8.60 -4.66
CA VAL A 27 25.19 -9.21 -4.67
C VAL A 27 24.28 -8.54 -3.64
N LEU A 28 24.78 -8.35 -2.41
CA LEU A 28 24.01 -7.69 -1.35
C LEU A 28 23.71 -6.23 -1.69
N ALA A 29 24.67 -5.50 -2.25
CA ALA A 29 24.47 -4.12 -2.69
C ALA A 29 23.41 -4.02 -3.80
N GLY A 30 23.47 -4.92 -4.78
CA GLY A 30 22.49 -5.01 -5.87
C GLY A 30 21.09 -5.32 -5.35
N ALA A 31 20.95 -6.32 -4.47
CA ALA A 31 19.68 -6.65 -3.84
C ALA A 31 19.14 -5.48 -3.00
N TYR A 32 20.00 -4.82 -2.22
CA TYR A 32 19.60 -3.64 -1.45
C TYR A 32 19.06 -2.53 -2.35
N TYR A 33 19.75 -2.23 -3.45
CA TYR A 33 19.34 -1.17 -4.37
C TYR A 33 18.03 -1.51 -5.10
N LEU A 34 17.81 -2.78 -5.44
CA LEU A 34 16.59 -3.21 -6.13
C LEU A 34 15.36 -3.24 -5.21
N PHE A 35 15.52 -3.75 -3.98
CA PHE A 35 14.38 -4.00 -3.09
C PHE A 35 14.15 -2.89 -2.05
N PHE A 36 15.20 -2.23 -1.58
CA PHE A 36 15.11 -1.34 -0.42
C PHE A 36 15.38 0.13 -0.75
N LYS A 37 16.08 0.45 -1.85
CA LYS A 37 16.22 1.84 -2.24
C LYS A 37 14.89 2.36 -2.75
N LYS A 38 14.27 3.22 -1.95
CA LYS A 38 13.07 3.97 -2.33
C LYS A 38 13.39 4.75 -3.61
N GLN A 39 12.68 4.43 -4.68
CA GLN A 39 12.72 5.21 -5.90
C GLN A 39 12.05 6.55 -5.61
N ASP A 40 12.60 7.64 -6.13
CA ASP A 40 11.90 8.92 -6.13
C ASP A 40 10.64 8.72 -6.97
N LEU A 41 9.50 8.59 -6.27
CA LEU A 41 8.20 8.46 -6.89
C LEU A 41 8.03 9.70 -7.78
N ILE A 42 7.93 9.49 -9.09
CA ILE A 42 7.55 10.56 -10.00
C ILE A 42 6.22 11.10 -9.48
N PRO A 43 6.13 12.38 -9.09
CA PRO A 43 4.87 12.93 -8.64
C PRO A 43 3.92 12.85 -9.82
N VAL A 44 2.96 11.94 -9.74
CA VAL A 44 1.86 11.87 -10.71
C VAL A 44 1.11 13.19 -10.54
N PRO A 45 1.05 14.05 -11.58
CA PRO A 45 0.29 15.28 -11.47
C PRO A 45 -1.14 14.90 -11.13
N PRO A 46 -1.75 15.50 -10.09
CA PRO A 46 -3.11 15.19 -9.74
C PRO A 46 -4.02 15.44 -10.95
N PRO A 47 -5.10 14.65 -11.12
CA PRO A 47 -6.03 14.85 -12.21
C PRO A 47 -6.57 16.28 -12.18
N ALA A 48 -6.87 16.82 -13.36
CA ALA A 48 -7.58 18.09 -13.45
C ALA A 48 -8.83 18.00 -12.55
N ASN A 49 -8.98 18.97 -11.63
CA ASN A 49 -10.03 19.08 -10.62
C ASN A 49 -9.79 18.39 -9.25
N PHE A 50 -8.60 17.85 -8.96
CA PHE A 50 -8.31 17.26 -7.64
C PHE A 50 -8.50 18.25 -6.47
N GLU A 51 -8.08 19.51 -6.65
CA GLU A 51 -8.28 20.58 -5.66
C GLU A 51 -9.77 20.85 -5.37
N GLN A 52 -10.62 20.78 -6.38
CA GLN A 52 -12.06 21.00 -6.24
C GLN A 52 -12.73 19.82 -5.53
N ALA A 53 -12.30 18.59 -5.83
CA ALA A 53 -12.78 17.39 -5.12
C ALA A 53 -12.39 17.42 -3.64
N MET A 54 -11.19 17.94 -3.32
CA MET A 54 -10.72 18.10 -1.94
C MET A 54 -11.52 19.16 -1.16
N GLN A 55 -11.95 20.23 -1.83
CA GLN A 55 -12.85 21.23 -1.23
C GLN A 55 -14.23 20.64 -0.90
N ILE A 56 -14.76 19.75 -1.75
CA ILE A 56 -16.06 19.10 -1.51
C ILE A 56 -15.95 18.06 -0.38
N SER A 57 -14.85 17.32 -0.28
CA SER A 57 -14.68 16.29 0.75
C SER A 57 -14.50 16.86 2.16
N GLN A 58 -14.01 18.10 2.27
CA GLN A 58 -13.85 18.81 3.54
C GLN A 58 -15.13 19.55 3.98
N LEU A 59 -16.19 19.51 3.16
CA LEU A 59 -17.43 20.18 3.50
C LEU A 59 -18.17 19.42 4.61
N GLU A 60 -18.24 20.03 5.78
CA GLU A 60 -19.04 19.52 6.90
C GLU A 60 -20.51 19.82 6.64
N ILE A 61 -21.25 18.83 6.11
CA ILE A 61 -22.68 18.97 5.82
C ILE A 61 -23.47 18.55 7.06
N ASP A 62 -24.17 19.50 7.69
CA ASP A 62 -25.18 19.21 8.71
C ASP A 62 -26.49 18.78 8.03
N PRO A 63 -26.92 17.51 8.16
CA PRO A 63 -28.16 17.04 7.57
C PRO A 63 -29.39 17.70 8.20
N GLN A 64 -29.31 18.09 9.49
CA GLN A 64 -30.43 18.70 10.20
C GLN A 64 -30.74 20.09 9.66
N ALA A 65 -29.73 20.85 9.24
CA ALA A 65 -29.93 22.13 8.56
C ALA A 65 -30.73 21.98 7.26
N VAL A 66 -30.56 20.87 6.52
CA VAL A 66 -31.32 20.60 5.28
C VAL A 66 -32.74 20.14 5.60
N LEU A 67 -32.90 19.16 6.49
CA LEU A 67 -34.21 18.59 6.83
C LEU A 67 -35.12 19.60 7.56
N SER A 68 -34.55 20.52 8.31
CA SER A 68 -35.29 21.56 9.03
C SER A 68 -35.66 22.75 8.14
N GLY A 69 -35.03 22.89 6.98
CA GLY A 69 -35.17 24.04 6.08
C GLY A 69 -36.58 24.18 5.49
N ALA A 70 -37.06 25.43 5.40
CA ALA A 70 -38.38 25.76 4.86
C ALA A 70 -38.60 25.23 3.43
N LYS A 71 -37.54 25.26 2.60
CA LYS A 71 -37.58 24.72 1.24
C LYS A 71 -37.81 23.20 1.23
N PHE A 72 -37.06 22.45 2.04
CA PHE A 72 -37.22 21.00 2.12
C PHE A 72 -38.61 20.61 2.63
N LYS A 73 -39.13 21.33 3.63
CA LYS A 73 -40.48 21.10 4.18
C LYS A 73 -41.61 21.51 3.23
N SER A 74 -41.35 22.40 2.27
CA SER A 74 -42.33 22.78 1.25
C SER A 74 -42.48 21.74 0.13
N LEU A 75 -41.57 20.76 0.04
CA LEU A 75 -41.63 19.70 -0.96
C LEU A 75 -42.78 18.74 -0.61
N GLN A 76 -43.67 18.52 -1.56
CA GLN A 76 -44.70 17.51 -1.45
C GLN A 76 -44.09 16.13 -1.71
N ASN A 77 -44.29 15.19 -0.79
CA ASN A 77 -43.94 13.79 -1.03
C ASN A 77 -45.00 13.17 -1.95
N PHE A 78 -44.67 13.06 -3.23
CA PHE A 78 -45.52 12.39 -4.23
C PHE A 78 -45.35 10.87 -4.26
N VAL A 79 -44.40 10.34 -3.49
CA VAL A 79 -44.09 8.91 -3.47
C VAL A 79 -44.49 8.35 -2.11
N THR A 80 -45.38 7.36 -2.12
CA THR A 80 -45.64 6.55 -0.93
C THR A 80 -44.36 5.78 -0.62
N PRO A 81 -43.75 5.95 0.58
CA PRO A 81 -42.58 5.17 0.94
C PRO A 81 -42.92 3.69 0.81
N SER A 82 -42.09 2.94 0.08
CA SER A 82 -42.26 1.49 -0.03
C SER A 82 -42.24 0.91 1.37
N GLU A 83 -43.32 0.23 1.77
CA GLU A 83 -43.25 -0.59 2.96
C GLU A 83 -42.14 -1.62 2.78
N ALA A 84 -41.36 -1.84 3.84
CA ALA A 84 -40.37 -2.89 3.87
C ALA A 84 -41.12 -4.23 3.82
N ARG A 85 -41.39 -4.74 2.61
CA ARG A 85 -41.73 -6.15 2.46
C ARG A 85 -40.51 -6.96 2.89
N GLN A 86 -40.74 -8.01 3.67
CA GLN A 86 -39.76 -9.09 3.77
C GLN A 86 -39.60 -9.67 2.36
N VAL A 87 -38.58 -9.18 1.64
CA VAL A 87 -38.16 -9.76 0.37
C VAL A 87 -37.05 -10.76 0.71
N GLY A 88 -37.36 -12.05 0.58
CA GLY A 88 -36.45 -13.15 0.88
C GLY A 88 -37.03 -14.14 1.89
N ARG A 89 -36.45 -15.34 1.94
CA ARG A 89 -36.76 -16.35 2.96
C ARG A 89 -36.16 -15.89 4.29
N SER A 90 -36.83 -16.21 5.41
CA SER A 90 -36.23 -16.07 6.74
C SER A 90 -34.88 -16.78 6.79
N ASN A 91 -33.88 -16.12 7.38
CA ASN A 91 -32.53 -16.68 7.49
C ASN A 91 -32.57 -17.92 8.40
N PRO A 92 -32.24 -19.13 7.89
CA PRO A 92 -32.30 -20.37 8.66
C PRO A 92 -31.11 -20.56 9.62
N PHE A 93 -30.18 -19.59 9.68
CA PHE A 93 -29.01 -19.60 10.56
C PHE A 93 -29.12 -18.59 11.71
N LEU A 94 -30.28 -17.97 11.91
CA LEU A 94 -30.56 -17.29 13.17
C LEU A 94 -30.85 -18.36 14.24
N PRO A 95 -30.26 -18.26 15.44
CA PRO A 95 -30.35 -19.27 16.50
C PRO A 95 -31.77 -19.45 17.05
#